data_AF-A0A2L0VLL8-F1
#
_entry.id   AF-A0A2L0VLL8-F1
#
_cell.length_a   1.000
_cell.length_b   1.000
_cell.length_c   1.000
_cell.angle_alpha   90.00
_cell.angle_beta   90.00
_cell.angle_gamma   90.00
#
_symmetry.space_group_name_H-M   'P 1'
#
loop_
_entity.id
_entity.type
_entity.pdbx_description
1 polymer ?
#
loop_
_entity_poly.entity_id
_entity_poly.type
_entity_poly.pdbx_seq_one_letter_code
_entity_poly.pdbx_strand_id
1 'polypeptide(L)'
;MTIELMLVFGMVAGLAVGLAFARPRVGCSILLIIPVAMLFYVAWWQSGHPADLRSTSGLDYLFGPLWPSLGALVGYYFGKWLKALTQKL
;
A
#
# COMPACT_ATOMS: atom_id res chain seq x y z
N MET A 1 14.14 -3.07 0.31
CA MET A 1 12.78 -3.64 0.45
C MET A 1 12.52 -4.52 -0.77
N THR A 2 12.18 -5.80 -0.61
CA THR A 2 11.83 -6.66 -1.76
C THR A 2 10.39 -6.38 -2.22
N ILE A 3 10.11 -6.65 -3.50
CA ILE A 3 8.77 -6.47 -4.09
C ILE A 3 7.73 -7.32 -3.34
N GLU A 4 8.07 -8.55 -3.01
CA GLU A 4 7.21 -9.48 -2.25
C GLU A 4 6.79 -8.88 -0.90
N LEU A 5 7.74 -8.30 -0.18
CA LEU A 5 7.50 -7.70 1.13
C LEU A 5 6.60 -6.45 1.01
N MET A 6 6.80 -5.63 -0.02
CA MET A 6 5.93 -4.48 -0.31
C MET A 6 4.49 -4.93 -0.61
N LEU A 7 4.33 -5.98 -1.42
CA LEU A 7 3.03 -6.55 -1.74
C LEU A 7 2.33 -7.10 -0.50
N VAL A 8 3.05 -7.84 0.36
CA VAL A 8 2.50 -8.39 1.60
C VAL A 8 2.07 -7.29 2.57
N PHE A 9 2.91 -6.28 2.80
CA PHE A 9 2.54 -5.16 3.68
C PHE A 9 1.35 -4.39 3.16
N GLY A 10 1.33 -4.11 1.86
CA GLY A 10 0.17 -3.54 1.17
C GLY A 10 -1.09 -4.37 1.43
N MET A 11 -1.03 -5.67 1.15
CA MET A 11 -2.16 -6.59 1.30
C MET A 11 -2.70 -6.64 2.72
N VAL A 12 -1.84 -6.73 3.73
CA VAL A 12 -2.25 -6.74 5.14
C VAL A 12 -2.95 -5.43 5.52
N ALA A 13 -2.39 -4.29 5.12
CA ALA A 13 -3.00 -2.98 5.38
C ALA A 13 -4.36 -2.85 4.67
N GLY A 14 -4.43 -3.24 3.39
CA GLY A 14 -5.66 -3.25 2.61
C GLY A 14 -6.75 -4.13 3.24
N LEU A 15 -6.37 -5.33 3.68
CA LEU A 15 -7.26 -6.29 4.33
C LEU A 15 -7.84 -5.75 5.64
N ALA A 16 -6.99 -5.13 6.48
CA ALA A 16 -7.44 -4.47 7.69
C ALA A 16 -8.47 -3.37 7.40
N VAL A 17 -8.21 -2.53 6.37
CA VAL A 17 -9.15 -1.48 5.95
C VAL A 17 -10.46 -2.07 5.41
N GLY A 18 -10.39 -3.13 4.61
CA GLY A 18 -11.55 -3.80 4.03
C GLY A 18 -12.47 -4.44 5.08
N LEU A 19 -11.89 -4.97 6.16
CA LEU A 19 -12.63 -5.51 7.29
C LEU A 19 -13.19 -4.41 8.21
N ALA A 20 -12.41 -3.36 8.50
CA ALA A 20 -12.82 -2.30 9.42
C ALA A 20 -13.95 -1.42 8.84
N PHE A 21 -13.86 -1.02 7.57
CA PHE A 21 -14.76 0.00 7.00
C PHE A 21 -15.80 -0.60 6.05
N ALA A 22 -17.09 -0.43 6.39
CA ALA A 22 -18.19 -0.86 5.52
C ALA A 22 -18.38 0.06 4.29
N ARG A 23 -18.13 1.37 4.45
CA ARG A 23 -18.38 2.36 3.38
C ARG A 23 -17.24 2.36 2.35
N PRO A 24 -17.51 2.15 1.05
CA PRO A 24 -16.49 2.05 0.01
C PRO A 24 -15.66 3.32 -0.17
N ARG A 25 -16.29 4.49 -0.06
CA ARG A 25 -15.60 5.78 -0.22
C ARG A 25 -14.54 6.01 0.87
N VAL A 26 -14.89 5.71 2.12
CA VAL A 26 -13.98 5.89 3.28
C VAL A 26 -12.80 4.93 3.19
N GLY A 27 -13.04 3.67 2.82
CA GLY A 27 -11.97 2.70 2.61
C GLY A 27 -10.95 3.16 1.57
N CYS A 28 -11.41 3.54 0.36
CA CYS A 28 -10.50 4.02 -0.70
C CYS A 28 -9.73 5.28 -0.31
N SER A 29 -10.34 6.22 0.43
CA SER A 29 -9.65 7.42 0.91
C SER A 29 -8.53 7.07 1.91
N ILE A 30 -8.75 6.10 2.80
CA ILE A 30 -7.73 5.65 3.76
C ILE A 30 -6.58 4.93 3.04
N LEU A 31 -6.88 4.19 1.98
CA LEU A 31 -5.86 3.51 1.16
C LEU A 31 -4.85 4.48 0.52
N LEU A 32 -5.19 5.76 0.31
CA LEU A 32 -4.25 6.77 -0.20
C LEU A 32 -3.09 7.05 0.76
N ILE A 33 -3.21 6.70 2.05
CA ILE A 33 -2.12 6.83 3.01
C ILE A 33 -0.93 5.95 2.60
N ILE A 34 -1.17 4.80 1.97
CA ILE A 34 -0.13 3.85 1.58
C ILE A 34 0.85 4.46 0.55
N PRO A 35 0.41 4.95 -0.62
CA PRO A 35 1.33 5.56 -1.56
C PRO A 35 1.97 6.85 -1.01
N VAL A 36 1.23 7.65 -0.24
CA VAL A 36 1.77 8.88 0.37
C VAL A 36 2.91 8.56 1.35
N ALA A 37 2.70 7.61 2.27
CA ALA A 37 3.73 7.17 3.20
C ALA A 37 4.97 6.64 2.49
N MET A 38 4.78 5.94 1.37
CA MET A 38 5.89 5.40 0.59
C MET A 38 6.69 6.49 -0.12
N LEU A 39 6.06 7.57 -0.60
CA LEU A 39 6.79 8.73 -1.14
C LEU A 39 7.69 9.37 -0.08
N PHE A 40 7.19 9.55 1.15
CA PHE A 40 7.98 10.06 2.27
C PHE A 40 9.13 9.11 2.64
N TYR A 41 8.88 7.80 2.63
CA TYR A 41 9.92 6.80 2.87
C TYR A 41 11.04 6.89 1.83
N VAL A 42 10.70 6.98 0.54
CA VAL A 42 11.70 7.11 -0.54
C VAL A 42 12.50 8.40 -0.39
N ALA A 43 11.83 9.53 -0.14
CA ALA A 43 12.50 10.82 0.07
C ALA A 43 13.47 10.77 1.25
N TRP A 44 13.01 10.24 2.39
CA TRP A 44 13.84 10.10 3.59
C TRP A 44 15.03 9.17 3.34
N TRP A 45 14.81 8.01 2.72
CA TRP A 45 15.85 7.03 2.47
C TRP A 45 16.92 7.57 1.51
N GLN A 46 16.52 8.23 0.41
CA GLN A 46 17.44 8.85 -0.55
C GLN A 46 18.23 10.00 0.07
N SER A 47 17.64 10.78 0.99
CA SER A 47 18.35 11.84 1.71
C SER A 47 19.49 11.33 2.59
N GLY A 48 19.36 10.11 3.12
CA GLY A 48 20.39 9.45 3.93
C GLY A 48 21.44 8.67 3.11
N HIS A 49 21.17 8.40 1.83
CA HIS A 49 22.03 7.58 0.96
C HIS A 49 22.35 8.29 -0.37
N PRO A 50 22.95 9.50 -0.34
CA PRO A 50 23.21 10.25 -1.56
C PRO A 50 24.21 9.57 -2.52
N ALA A 51 25.09 8.71 -1.98
CA ALA A 51 26.05 7.95 -2.78
C ALA A 51 25.40 6.87 -3.66
N ASP A 52 24.19 6.43 -3.30
CA ASP A 52 23.45 5.38 -4.02
C ASP A 52 22.48 5.95 -5.07
N LEU A 53 22.40 7.29 -5.18
CA LEU A 53 21.57 7.96 -6.18
C LEU A 53 22.10 7.70 -7.60
N ARG A 54 21.19 7.29 -8.48
CA ARG A 54 21.44 7.04 -9.90
C ARG A 54 20.46 7.85 -10.74
N SER A 55 20.71 7.94 -12.05
CA SER A 55 19.77 8.56 -12.99
C SER A 55 18.36 7.94 -12.93
N THR A 56 18.26 6.69 -12.47
CA THR A 56 17.00 5.96 -12.29
C THR A 56 16.35 6.14 -10.92
N SER A 57 16.96 6.84 -9.96
CA SER A 57 16.40 7.00 -8.60
C SER A 57 15.07 7.76 -8.57
N GLY A 58 14.74 8.51 -9.62
CA GLY A 58 13.41 9.10 -9.79
C GLY A 58 12.30 8.04 -9.95
N LEU A 59 12.61 6.86 -10.52
CA LEU A 59 11.64 5.77 -10.68
C LEU A 59 11.17 5.21 -9.33
N ASP A 60 11.96 5.35 -8.27
CA ASP A 60 11.59 4.84 -6.94
C ASP A 60 10.33 5.52 -6.38
N TYR A 61 10.09 6.79 -6.75
CA TYR A 61 8.86 7.51 -6.39
C TYR A 61 7.62 7.01 -7.13
N LEU A 62 7.79 6.32 -8.26
CA LEU A 62 6.69 5.73 -9.01
C LEU A 62 6.49 4.27 -8.61
N PHE A 63 7.55 3.46 -8.69
CA PHE A 63 7.50 2.03 -8.46
C PHE A 63 7.45 1.66 -6.98
N GLY A 64 8.09 2.45 -6.11
CA GLY A 64 8.06 2.24 -4.66
C GLY A 64 6.62 2.22 -4.12
N PRO A 65 5.79 3.25 -4.38
CA PRO A 65 4.38 3.27 -3.99
C PRO A 65 3.47 2.28 -4.74
N LEU A 66 3.82 1.91 -5.98
CA LEU A 66 2.98 1.08 -6.84
C LEU A 66 2.78 -0.34 -6.31
N TRP A 67 3.86 -1.02 -5.92
CA TRP A 67 3.79 -2.38 -5.38
C TRP A 67 2.93 -2.51 -4.10
N PRO A 68 3.14 -1.72 -3.04
CA PRO A 68 2.30 -1.81 -1.85
C PRO A 68 0.86 -1.36 -2.13
N SER A 69 0.63 -0.42 -3.05
CA SER A 69 -0.73 -0.04 -3.44
C SER A 69 -1.48 -1.17 -4.14
N LEU A 70 -0.81 -1.93 -5.02
CA LEU A 70 -1.39 -3.13 -5.64
C LEU A 70 -1.73 -4.20 -4.61
N GLY A 71 -0.80 -4.49 -3.69
CA GLY A 71 -1.07 -5.38 -2.57
C GLY A 71 -2.30 -4.94 -1.78
N ALA A 72 -2.38 -3.65 -1.46
CA ALA A 72 -3.47 -3.08 -0.68
C ALA A 72 -4.83 -3.13 -1.37
N LEU A 73 -4.89 -2.95 -2.69
CA LEU A 73 -6.13 -3.16 -3.44
C LEU A 73 -6.61 -4.61 -3.30
N VAL A 74 -5.73 -5.58 -3.54
CA VAL A 74 -6.05 -7.01 -3.40
C VAL A 74 -6.54 -7.32 -1.99
N GLY A 75 -5.80 -6.86 -0.97
CA GLY A 75 -6.17 -7.02 0.43
C GLY A 75 -7.53 -6.41 0.75
N TYR A 76 -7.82 -5.21 0.26
CA TYR A 76 -9.08 -4.51 0.51
C TYR A 76 -10.29 -5.23 -0.08
N TYR A 77 -10.20 -5.69 -1.33
CA TYR A 77 -11.28 -6.47 -1.94
C TYR A 77 -11.48 -7.79 -1.21
N PHE A 78 -10.40 -8.46 -0.83
CA PHE A 78 -10.47 -9.71 -0.07
C PHE A 78 -11.09 -9.51 1.32
N GLY A 79 -10.68 -8.47 2.05
CA GLY A 79 -11.26 -8.11 3.35
C GLY A 79 -12.75 -7.79 3.25
N LYS A 80 -13.18 -7.07 2.20
CA LYS A 80 -14.60 -6.82 1.96
C LYS A 80 -15.37 -8.09 1.65
N TRP A 81 -14.80 -8.99 0.87
CA TRP A 81 -15.42 -10.27 0.55
C TRP A 81 -15.59 -11.13 1.81
N LEU A 82 -14.57 -11.22 2.67
CA LEU A 82 -14.65 -11.91 3.96
C LEU A 82 -15.72 -11.31 4.87
N LYS A 83 -15.78 -9.97 4.96
CA LYS A 83 -16.81 -9.27 5.74
C LYS A 83 -18.22 -9.57 5.23
N ALA A 84 -18.40 -9.59 3.91
CA ALA A 84 -19.68 -9.91 3.29
C ALA A 84 -20.10 -11.37 3.56
N LEU A 85 -19.16 -12.31 3.64
CA LEU A 85 -19.45 -13.70 4.03
C LEU A 85 -19.86 -13.80 5.50
N THR A 86 -19.17 -13.11 6.40
CA THR A 86 -19.50 -13.13 7.84
C THR A 86 -20.82 -12.46 8.17
N GLN A 87 -21.27 -11.48 7.38
CA GLN A 87 -22.58 -10.85 7.56
C GLN A 87 -23.76 -11.66 6.99
N LYS A 88 -23.48 -12.71 6.19
CA LYS A 88 -24.50 -13.59 5.60
C LYS A 88 -24.75 -14.86 6.42
N LEU A 89 -23.89 -15.16 7.38
CA LEU A 89 -24.03 -16.27 8.33
C LEU A 89 -24.86 -15.82 9.54
#